data_AF-A0A5C1IAI2-F1
#
_entry.id   AF-A0A5C1IAI2-F1
#
_cell.length_a   1.000
_cell.length_b   1.000
_cell.length_c   1.000
_cell.angle_alpha   90.00
_cell.angle_beta   90.00
_cell.angle_gamma   90.00
#
_symmetry.space_group_name_H-M   'P 1'
#
loop_
_entity.id
_entity.type
_entity.pdbx_description
1 polymer ?
#
loop_
_entity_poly.entity_id
_entity_poly.type
_entity_poly.pdbx_seq_one_letter_code
_entity_poly.pdbx_strand_id
1 'polypeptide(L)'
;MPAQIYSPFTNFNFSNNKCFLTGQNLNSPEEQIQVFPQWLMSRYELEDKPFKLLDESMATYKDLKLPCTAEINELYLEPLENEIAAAFETGYEALKTLDEDKLFLWAGKLLYGIIFNEIQAGIKLQHSQGEEFNISQSIIHKFNNLHMMLQSLNLPIEFDGFKPYSLVLFKVDNAENVFGYRDEINTLTFSLRIKDFGFILCLQDNGANARYHKEALDKIADNILHPIQFEELNARFFYSAYLFNRLPEYDIFNIGDTISLEALPLRGTSSKPLFDDWMNKTYGQVLENFWKNWGFLLLEIIKNPEKPMSFLFNADGEFKDGNELGLQK
;
A
#
# COMPACT_ATOMS: atom_id res chain seq x y z
N MET A 1 4.78 -23.88 -23.69
CA MET A 1 5.75 -22.76 -23.71
C MET A 1 5.90 -22.33 -22.26
N PRO A 2 7.11 -21.97 -21.80
CA PRO A 2 7.28 -21.50 -20.42
C PRO A 2 6.39 -20.26 -20.19
N ALA A 3 5.84 -20.12 -18.98
CA ALA A 3 5.08 -18.95 -18.59
C ALA A 3 5.93 -17.68 -18.79
N GLN A 4 5.34 -16.65 -19.40
CA GLN A 4 6.04 -15.40 -19.68
C GLN A 4 5.44 -14.28 -18.85
N ILE A 5 6.28 -13.59 -18.08
CA ILE A 5 5.90 -12.39 -17.34
C ILE A 5 5.55 -11.28 -18.34
N TYR A 6 4.38 -10.67 -18.19
CA TYR A 6 3.99 -9.46 -18.88
C TYR A 6 4.66 -8.24 -18.25
N SER A 7 5.22 -7.33 -19.06
CA SER A 7 5.92 -6.13 -18.58
C SER A 7 5.37 -4.87 -19.26
N PRO A 8 4.30 -4.26 -18.74
CA PRO A 8 3.63 -3.12 -19.37
C PRO A 8 4.50 -1.86 -19.44
N PHE A 9 5.43 -1.64 -18.50
CA PHE A 9 6.25 -0.44 -18.49
C PHE A 9 7.41 -0.49 -19.49
N THR A 10 7.81 -1.66 -19.98
CA THR A 10 8.85 -1.79 -21.02
C THR A 10 8.39 -1.21 -22.36
N ASN A 11 7.12 -1.45 -22.72
CA ASN A 11 6.51 -0.96 -23.96
C ASN A 11 5.54 0.19 -23.71
N PHE A 12 5.55 0.74 -22.49
CA PHE A 12 4.68 1.81 -22.02
C PHE A 12 3.19 1.64 -22.41
N ASN A 13 2.65 0.46 -22.10
CA ASN A 13 1.32 0.05 -22.54
C ASN A 13 0.27 0.20 -21.44
N PHE A 14 -0.34 1.39 -21.36
CA PHE A 14 -1.38 1.77 -20.39
C PHE A 14 -2.74 2.03 -21.03
N SER A 15 -3.04 1.35 -22.14
CA SER A 15 -4.31 1.49 -22.86
C SER A 15 -5.42 0.59 -22.28
N ASN A 16 -6.67 0.99 -22.50
CA ASN A 16 -7.86 0.25 -22.07
C ASN A 16 -8.26 -0.88 -23.04
N ASN A 17 -7.31 -1.47 -23.77
CA ASN A 17 -7.56 -2.56 -24.73
C ASN A 17 -6.75 -3.83 -24.43
N LYS A 18 -5.94 -3.83 -23.36
CA LYS A 18 -5.22 -5.02 -22.90
C LYS A 18 -5.46 -5.24 -21.42
N CYS A 19 -5.60 -6.49 -21.00
CA CYS A 19 -5.66 -6.87 -19.59
C CYS A 19 -4.42 -6.35 -18.86
N PHE A 20 -4.64 -5.65 -17.75
CA PHE A 20 -3.57 -5.06 -16.96
C PHE A 20 -2.59 -6.12 -16.46
N LEU A 21 -3.08 -7.32 -16.12
CA LEU A 21 -2.27 -8.37 -15.49
C LEU A 21 -1.51 -9.21 -16.53
N THR A 22 -2.15 -9.59 -17.64
CA THR A 22 -1.58 -10.56 -18.59
C THR A 22 -1.15 -9.95 -19.93
N GLY A 23 -1.60 -8.74 -20.25
CA GLY A 23 -1.34 -8.11 -21.55
C GLY A 23 -2.12 -8.73 -22.72
N GLN A 24 -3.04 -9.67 -22.47
CA GLN A 24 -3.96 -10.18 -23.48
C GLN A 24 -4.91 -9.08 -23.97
N ASN A 25 -5.30 -9.12 -25.24
CA ASN A 25 -6.27 -8.16 -25.77
C ASN A 25 -7.65 -8.37 -25.12
N LEU A 26 -8.32 -7.26 -24.82
CA LEU A 26 -9.72 -7.28 -24.41
C LEU A 26 -10.61 -7.51 -25.61
N ASN A 27 -11.76 -8.16 -25.39
CA ASN A 27 -12.79 -8.32 -26.41
C ASN A 27 -13.58 -7.02 -26.61
N SER A 28 -13.68 -6.21 -25.55
CA SER A 28 -14.45 -4.96 -25.54
C SER A 28 -13.85 -3.94 -24.56
N PRO A 29 -13.95 -2.63 -24.81
CA PRO A 29 -13.52 -1.59 -23.85
C PRO A 29 -14.23 -1.65 -22.49
N GLU A 30 -15.40 -2.30 -22.43
CA GLU A 30 -16.18 -2.52 -21.22
C GLU A 30 -15.61 -3.62 -20.30
N GLU A 31 -14.64 -4.43 -20.77
CA GLU A 31 -13.95 -5.42 -19.95
C GLU A 31 -13.01 -4.72 -18.96
N GLN A 32 -13.60 -4.29 -17.85
CA GLN A 32 -12.94 -3.53 -16.79
C GLN A 32 -13.43 -3.98 -15.42
N ILE A 33 -12.54 -3.91 -14.44
CA ILE A 33 -12.86 -4.08 -13.03
C ILE A 33 -12.69 -2.75 -12.30
N GLN A 34 -13.37 -2.62 -11.17
CA GLN A 34 -13.15 -1.50 -10.25
C GLN A 34 -11.82 -1.68 -9.52
N VAL A 35 -11.08 -0.59 -9.33
CA VAL A 35 -9.86 -0.60 -8.51
C VAL A 35 -10.26 -0.99 -7.08
N PHE A 36 -11.08 -0.16 -6.44
CA PHE A 36 -11.71 -0.49 -5.17
C PHE A 36 -12.89 -1.45 -5.40
N PRO A 37 -12.94 -2.59 -4.71
CA PRO A 37 -13.95 -3.60 -5.01
C PRO A 37 -15.34 -3.15 -4.57
N GLN A 38 -16.37 -3.62 -5.29
CA GLN A 38 -17.76 -3.22 -5.08
C GLN A 38 -18.23 -3.47 -3.64
N TRP A 39 -17.85 -4.60 -3.03
CA TRP A 39 -18.23 -4.92 -1.65
C TRP A 39 -17.70 -3.89 -0.64
N LEU A 40 -16.51 -3.32 -0.88
CA LEU A 40 -15.91 -2.30 -0.01
C LEU A 40 -16.58 -0.95 -0.25
N MET A 41 -16.79 -0.59 -1.52
CA MET A 41 -17.43 0.67 -1.87
C MET A 41 -18.87 0.74 -1.36
N SER A 42 -19.67 -0.31 -1.52
CA SER A 42 -21.04 -0.33 -1.03
C SER A 42 -21.12 -0.30 0.50
N ARG A 43 -20.19 -0.96 1.21
CA ARG A 43 -20.18 -0.98 2.69
C ARG A 43 -19.94 0.40 3.30
N TYR A 44 -19.10 1.23 2.68
CA TYR A 44 -18.70 2.54 3.20
C TYR A 44 -19.21 3.71 2.36
N GLU A 45 -20.15 3.46 1.44
CA GLU A 45 -20.75 4.45 0.54
C GLU A 45 -19.69 5.27 -0.20
N LEU A 46 -18.70 4.58 -0.79
CA LEU A 46 -17.53 5.23 -1.41
C LEU A 46 -17.75 5.60 -2.87
N GLU A 47 -18.71 4.99 -3.56
CA GLU A 47 -18.83 5.06 -5.03
C GLU A 47 -18.76 6.48 -5.58
N ASP A 48 -19.54 7.41 -5.02
CA ASP A 48 -19.60 8.81 -5.43
C ASP A 48 -18.66 9.73 -4.63
N LYS A 49 -17.91 9.20 -3.66
CA LYS A 49 -16.98 10.00 -2.87
C LYS A 49 -15.80 10.44 -3.74
N PRO A 50 -15.28 11.66 -3.55
CA PRO A 50 -14.15 12.14 -4.32
C PRO A 50 -12.86 11.38 -3.95
N PHE A 51 -12.07 11.09 -4.96
CA PHE A 51 -10.71 10.60 -4.88
C PHE A 51 -9.79 11.63 -5.56
N LYS A 52 -8.86 12.21 -4.79
CA LYS A 52 -7.93 13.23 -5.31
C LYS A 52 -6.72 12.52 -5.92
N LEU A 53 -6.47 12.76 -7.20
CA LEU A 53 -5.28 12.29 -7.91
C LEU A 53 -4.05 13.18 -7.64
N LEU A 54 -2.86 12.72 -8.02
CA LEU A 54 -1.59 13.43 -7.82
C LEU A 54 -1.53 14.76 -8.58
N ASP A 55 -2.20 14.85 -9.73
CA ASP A 55 -2.34 16.08 -10.53
C ASP A 55 -3.39 17.05 -9.96
N GLU A 56 -3.89 16.78 -8.75
CA GLU A 56 -4.95 17.49 -8.04
C GLU A 56 -6.34 17.41 -8.69
N SER A 57 -6.49 16.68 -9.80
CA SER A 57 -7.81 16.40 -10.35
C SER A 57 -8.61 15.48 -9.42
N MET A 58 -9.93 15.52 -9.58
CA MET A 58 -10.86 14.77 -8.75
C MET A 58 -11.55 13.72 -9.61
N ALA A 59 -11.35 12.46 -9.26
CA ALA A 59 -12.16 11.34 -9.72
C ALA A 59 -13.13 10.93 -8.60
N THR A 60 -13.99 9.95 -8.86
CA THR A 60 -14.71 9.23 -7.79
C THR A 60 -14.15 7.81 -7.63
N TYR A 61 -14.39 7.15 -6.50
CA TYR A 61 -13.91 5.78 -6.30
C TYR A 61 -14.40 4.82 -7.41
N LYS A 62 -15.64 4.99 -7.91
CA LYS A 62 -16.20 4.17 -9.00
C LYS A 62 -15.63 4.48 -10.39
N ASP A 63 -14.96 5.63 -10.55
CA ASP A 63 -14.31 6.02 -11.81
C ASP A 63 -12.94 5.35 -11.96
N LEU A 64 -12.32 4.94 -10.85
CA LEU A 64 -11.02 4.27 -10.85
C LEU A 64 -11.19 2.82 -11.30
N LYS A 65 -10.74 2.53 -12.53
CA LYS A 65 -10.90 1.21 -13.16
C LYS A 65 -9.59 0.65 -13.69
N LEU A 66 -9.57 -0.66 -13.92
CA LEU A 66 -8.49 -1.39 -14.57
C LEU A 66 -9.04 -2.24 -15.72
N PRO A 67 -8.41 -2.24 -16.91
CA PRO A 67 -8.78 -3.13 -18.00
C PRO A 67 -8.45 -4.58 -17.62
N CYS A 68 -9.41 -5.49 -17.65
CA CYS A 68 -9.21 -6.88 -17.25
C CYS A 68 -10.14 -7.80 -18.04
N THR A 69 -9.61 -8.88 -18.61
CA THR A 69 -10.44 -9.90 -19.26
C THR A 69 -11.34 -10.58 -18.23
N ALA A 70 -12.52 -11.03 -18.68
CA ALA A 70 -13.44 -11.79 -17.83
C ALA A 70 -12.79 -13.05 -17.26
N GLU A 71 -12.04 -13.80 -18.08
CA GLU A 71 -11.33 -15.01 -17.65
C GLU A 71 -10.37 -14.75 -16.47
N ILE A 72 -9.55 -13.70 -16.54
CA ILE A 72 -8.61 -13.38 -15.46
C ILE A 72 -9.34 -12.89 -14.21
N ASN A 73 -10.40 -12.12 -14.39
CA ASN A 73 -11.22 -11.69 -13.27
C ASN A 73 -11.86 -12.88 -12.54
N GLU A 74 -12.57 -13.74 -13.26
CA GLU A 74 -13.31 -14.89 -12.70
C GLU A 74 -12.40 -15.95 -12.07
N LEU A 75 -11.25 -16.25 -12.69
CA LEU A 75 -10.37 -17.33 -12.22
C LEU A 75 -9.44 -16.91 -11.08
N TYR A 76 -9.05 -15.64 -11.00
CA TYR A 76 -7.97 -15.22 -10.09
C TYR A 76 -8.35 -14.04 -9.19
N LEU A 77 -9.00 -12.99 -9.72
CA LEU A 77 -9.27 -11.78 -8.95
C LEU A 77 -10.51 -11.93 -8.06
N GLU A 78 -11.61 -12.47 -8.59
CA GLU A 78 -12.82 -12.70 -7.80
C GLU A 78 -12.60 -13.66 -6.62
N PRO A 79 -11.87 -14.78 -6.75
CA PRO A 79 -11.52 -15.62 -5.60
C PRO A 79 -10.75 -14.86 -4.52
N LEU A 80 -9.75 -14.05 -4.90
CA LEU A 80 -9.01 -13.21 -3.97
C LEU A 80 -9.96 -12.22 -3.27
N GLU A 81 -10.79 -11.50 -4.02
CA GLU A 81 -11.72 -10.53 -3.47
C GLU A 81 -12.73 -11.17 -2.50
N ASN A 82 -13.25 -12.35 -2.83
CA ASN A 82 -14.20 -13.06 -1.98
C ASN A 82 -13.56 -13.50 -0.65
N GLU A 83 -12.31 -13.99 -0.68
CA GLU A 83 -11.59 -14.39 0.51
C GLU A 83 -11.25 -13.19 1.42
N ILE A 84 -10.76 -12.09 0.82
CA ILE A 84 -10.49 -10.85 1.55
C ILE A 84 -11.78 -10.27 2.13
N ALA A 85 -12.86 -10.23 1.35
CA ALA A 85 -14.16 -9.72 1.81
C ALA A 85 -14.69 -10.52 3.02
N ALA A 86 -14.56 -11.84 2.99
CA ALA A 86 -14.95 -12.71 4.10
C ALA A 86 -14.10 -12.49 5.36
N ALA A 87 -12.78 -12.33 5.21
CA ALA A 87 -11.88 -12.00 6.31
C ALA A 87 -12.21 -10.61 6.90
N PHE A 88 -12.44 -9.61 6.05
CA PHE A 88 -12.81 -8.25 6.46
C PHE A 88 -14.17 -8.22 7.15
N GLU A 89 -15.13 -9.06 6.75
CA GLU A 89 -16.40 -9.19 7.46
C GLU A 89 -16.23 -9.81 8.84
N THR A 90 -15.26 -10.71 9.04
CA THR A 90 -15.03 -11.29 10.37
C THR A 90 -14.23 -10.35 11.28
N GLY A 91 -13.27 -9.61 10.74
CA GLY A 91 -12.45 -8.64 11.48
C GLY A 91 -11.04 -9.13 11.78
N TYR A 92 -10.41 -8.58 12.83
CA TYR A 92 -9.00 -8.81 13.16
C TYR A 92 -8.60 -10.28 13.24
N GLU A 93 -9.41 -11.12 13.90
CA GLU A 93 -9.05 -12.53 14.15
C GLU A 93 -8.94 -13.34 12.86
N ALA A 94 -9.80 -13.09 11.86
CA ALA A 94 -9.69 -13.77 10.57
C ALA A 94 -8.47 -13.30 9.80
N LEU A 95 -8.19 -11.99 9.79
CA LEU A 95 -7.03 -11.41 9.13
C LEU A 95 -5.70 -11.89 9.72
N LYS A 96 -5.65 -12.11 11.03
CA LYS A 96 -4.45 -12.65 11.69
C LYS A 96 -4.10 -14.06 11.21
N THR A 97 -5.09 -14.83 10.75
CA THR A 97 -4.91 -16.20 10.23
C THR A 97 -4.88 -16.27 8.71
N LEU A 98 -5.19 -15.17 8.03
CA LEU A 98 -5.14 -15.06 6.58
C LEU A 98 -3.69 -15.11 6.12
N ASP A 99 -3.45 -15.70 4.96
CA ASP A 99 -2.16 -15.63 4.30
C ASP A 99 -1.81 -14.18 3.96
N GLU A 100 -0.70 -13.69 4.51
CA GLU A 100 -0.23 -12.32 4.34
C GLU A 100 0.05 -11.99 2.87
N ASP A 101 0.44 -12.98 2.05
CA ASP A 101 0.68 -12.78 0.62
C ASP A 101 -0.61 -12.37 -0.10
N LYS A 102 -1.78 -12.85 0.36
CA LYS A 102 -3.07 -12.45 -0.20
C LYS A 102 -3.40 -10.99 0.12
N LEU A 103 -3.07 -10.51 1.32
CA LEU A 103 -3.21 -9.09 1.67
C LEU A 103 -2.26 -8.22 0.85
N PHE A 104 -1.03 -8.68 0.68
CA PHE A 104 -0.05 -8.03 -0.19
C PHE A 104 -0.55 -7.91 -1.64
N LEU A 105 -1.06 -8.99 -2.22
CA LEU A 105 -1.57 -8.99 -3.60
C LEU A 105 -2.84 -8.14 -3.74
N TRP A 106 -3.74 -8.19 -2.76
CA TRP A 106 -4.95 -7.37 -2.76
C TRP A 106 -4.63 -5.87 -2.67
N ALA A 107 -3.80 -5.46 -1.71
CA ALA A 107 -3.39 -4.06 -1.57
C ALA A 107 -2.54 -3.60 -2.76
N GLY A 108 -1.65 -4.47 -3.26
CA GLY A 108 -0.86 -4.22 -4.47
C GLY A 108 -1.74 -4.00 -5.70
N LYS A 109 -2.84 -4.75 -5.85
CA LYS A 109 -3.82 -4.57 -6.95
C LYS A 109 -4.50 -3.21 -6.85
N LEU A 110 -4.89 -2.78 -5.65
CA LEU A 110 -5.47 -1.45 -5.44
C LEU A 110 -4.48 -0.35 -5.83
N LEU A 111 -3.25 -0.43 -5.31
CA LEU A 111 -2.23 0.59 -5.56
C LEU A 111 -1.82 0.63 -7.04
N TYR A 112 -1.63 -0.54 -7.68
CA TYR A 112 -1.40 -0.62 -9.11
C TYR A 112 -2.55 0.00 -9.91
N GLY A 113 -3.79 -0.24 -9.48
CA GLY A 113 -4.99 0.40 -10.02
C GLY A 113 -4.93 1.92 -10.01
N ILE A 114 -4.53 2.49 -8.88
CA ILE A 114 -4.36 3.94 -8.73
C ILE A 114 -3.23 4.41 -9.65
N ILE A 115 -2.05 3.77 -9.61
CA ILE A 115 -0.91 4.07 -10.48
C ILE A 115 -1.31 4.08 -11.96
N PHE A 116 -2.08 3.10 -12.40
CA PHE A 116 -2.55 2.99 -13.78
C PHE A 116 -3.44 4.19 -14.18
N ASN A 117 -4.35 4.61 -13.29
CA ASN A 117 -5.20 5.77 -13.52
C ASN A 117 -4.40 7.08 -13.51
N GLU A 118 -3.43 7.23 -12.60
CA GLU A 118 -2.50 8.37 -12.53
C GLU A 118 -1.65 8.50 -13.79
N ILE A 119 -1.10 7.39 -14.30
CA ILE A 119 -0.35 7.39 -15.56
C ILE A 119 -1.26 7.82 -16.72
N GLN A 120 -2.49 7.31 -16.80
CA GLN A 120 -3.42 7.75 -17.84
C GLN A 120 -3.78 9.23 -17.73
N ALA A 121 -4.00 9.76 -16.53
CA ALA A 121 -4.27 11.17 -16.30
C ALA A 121 -3.07 12.03 -16.73
N GLY A 122 -1.87 11.66 -16.31
CA GLY A 122 -0.63 12.35 -16.67
C GLY A 122 -0.35 12.34 -18.17
N ILE A 123 -0.55 11.21 -18.87
CA ILE A 123 -0.42 11.12 -20.34
C ILE A 123 -1.37 12.11 -21.02
N LYS A 124 -2.64 12.13 -20.59
CA LYS A 124 -3.65 13.05 -21.16
C LYS A 124 -3.27 14.51 -20.93
N LEU A 125 -2.81 14.85 -19.73
CA LEU A 125 -2.41 16.19 -19.35
C LEU A 125 -1.22 16.68 -20.19
N GLN A 126 -0.12 15.92 -20.24
CA GLN A 126 1.07 16.31 -21.00
C GLN A 126 0.79 16.39 -22.50
N HIS A 127 0.04 15.44 -23.05
CA HIS A 127 -0.40 15.51 -24.45
C HIS A 127 -1.24 16.76 -24.73
N SER A 128 -2.11 17.19 -23.80
CA SER A 128 -2.89 18.43 -23.94
C SER A 128 -2.02 19.69 -23.93
N GLN A 129 -0.84 19.62 -23.33
CA GLN A 129 0.17 20.68 -23.28
C GLN A 129 1.17 20.60 -24.44
N GLY A 130 1.07 19.59 -25.31
CA GLY A 130 2.03 19.35 -26.40
C GLY A 130 3.37 18.79 -25.94
N GLU A 131 3.43 18.24 -24.72
CA GLU A 131 4.61 17.61 -24.14
C GLU A 131 4.53 16.08 -24.24
N GLU A 132 5.69 15.43 -24.28
CA GLU A 132 5.77 13.97 -24.17
C GLU A 132 5.65 13.53 -22.71
N PHE A 133 4.99 12.38 -22.49
CA PHE A 133 4.87 11.85 -21.14
C PHE A 133 6.23 11.42 -20.59
N ASN A 134 6.58 11.90 -19.39
CA ASN A 134 7.85 11.59 -18.74
C ASN A 134 7.65 11.11 -17.31
N ILE A 135 8.31 10.01 -16.96
CA ILE A 135 8.30 9.41 -15.63
C ILE A 135 9.72 8.93 -15.29
N SER A 136 10.12 9.09 -14.03
CA SER A 136 11.48 8.72 -13.61
C SER A 136 11.70 7.21 -13.69
N GLN A 137 12.94 6.82 -14.02
CA GLN A 137 13.33 5.40 -14.13
C GLN A 137 13.17 4.63 -12.81
N SER A 138 13.42 5.27 -11.67
CA SER A 138 13.23 4.65 -10.35
C SER A 138 11.77 4.33 -10.06
N ILE A 139 10.84 5.17 -10.53
CA ILE A 139 9.40 4.93 -10.40
C ILE A 139 8.95 3.82 -11.36
N ILE A 140 9.40 3.85 -12.63
CA ILE A 140 9.16 2.75 -13.57
C ILE A 140 9.63 1.41 -12.98
N HIS A 141 10.81 1.39 -12.37
CA HIS A 141 11.37 0.20 -11.73
C HIS A 141 10.47 -0.35 -10.62
N LYS A 142 10.06 0.51 -9.68
CA LYS A 142 9.14 0.15 -8.60
C LYS A 142 7.83 -0.39 -9.14
N PHE A 143 7.25 0.25 -10.15
CA PHE A 143 5.95 -0.18 -10.68
C PHE A 143 6.05 -1.47 -11.50
N ASN A 144 7.16 -1.68 -12.22
CA ASN A 144 7.47 -2.96 -12.87
C ASN A 144 7.54 -4.10 -11.86
N ASN A 145 8.28 -3.92 -10.76
CA ASN A 145 8.39 -4.93 -9.72
C ASN A 145 7.03 -5.23 -9.08
N LEU A 146 6.20 -4.20 -8.85
CA LEU A 146 4.86 -4.40 -8.28
C LEU A 146 4.01 -5.26 -9.22
N HIS A 147 4.01 -4.91 -10.51
CA HIS A 147 3.26 -5.61 -11.53
C HIS A 147 3.74 -7.06 -11.73
N MET A 148 5.05 -7.29 -11.72
CA MET A 148 5.63 -8.63 -11.75
C MET A 148 5.15 -9.47 -10.56
N MET A 149 5.20 -8.92 -9.35
CA MET A 149 4.74 -9.63 -8.15
C MET A 149 3.24 -9.90 -8.18
N LEU A 150 2.43 -8.98 -8.70
CA LEU A 150 0.99 -9.18 -8.87
C LEU A 150 0.65 -10.34 -9.80
N GLN A 151 1.50 -10.63 -10.79
CA GLN A 151 1.28 -11.77 -11.69
C GLN A 151 1.41 -13.13 -10.99
N SER A 152 1.85 -13.21 -9.74
CA SER A 152 1.74 -14.43 -8.92
C SER A 152 0.28 -14.87 -8.72
N LEU A 153 -0.69 -13.98 -8.97
CA LEU A 153 -2.11 -14.33 -9.02
C LEU A 153 -2.44 -15.31 -10.14
N ASN A 154 -1.78 -15.20 -11.31
CA ASN A 154 -2.14 -15.96 -12.51
C ASN A 154 -0.98 -16.76 -13.12
N LEU A 155 0.24 -16.59 -12.61
CA LEU A 155 1.46 -17.31 -13.00
C LEU A 155 2.03 -18.03 -11.77
N PRO A 156 2.76 -19.13 -11.96
CA PRO A 156 3.42 -19.86 -10.86
C PRO A 156 4.68 -19.12 -10.39
N ILE A 157 4.51 -17.90 -9.90
CA ILE A 157 5.58 -17.09 -9.32
C ILE A 157 5.68 -17.38 -7.82
N GLU A 158 6.89 -17.66 -7.35
CA GLU A 158 7.19 -17.92 -5.94
C GLU A 158 8.21 -16.91 -5.41
N PHE A 159 8.00 -16.41 -4.19
CA PHE A 159 8.98 -15.58 -3.47
C PHE A 159 9.90 -16.47 -2.64
N ASP A 160 11.10 -16.77 -3.14
CA ASP A 160 12.00 -17.73 -2.50
C ASP A 160 12.76 -17.10 -1.32
N GLY A 161 12.39 -17.53 -0.12
CA GLY A 161 13.11 -17.16 1.11
C GLY A 161 12.93 -15.71 1.55
N PHE A 162 11.98 -14.97 0.99
CA PHE A 162 11.72 -13.58 1.36
C PHE A 162 10.23 -13.20 1.27
N LYS A 163 9.86 -12.10 1.94
CA LYS A 163 8.58 -11.42 1.75
C LYS A 163 8.84 -10.07 1.09
N PRO A 164 8.22 -9.73 -0.06
CA PRO A 164 8.41 -8.45 -0.73
C PRO A 164 7.73 -7.29 0.01
N TYR A 165 7.49 -7.38 1.31
CA TYR A 165 6.73 -6.37 2.04
C TYR A 165 7.01 -6.40 3.53
N SER A 166 6.68 -5.29 4.19
CA SER A 166 6.40 -5.22 5.62
C SER A 166 4.90 -5.13 5.78
N LEU A 167 4.30 -6.06 6.52
CA LEU A 167 2.90 -6.01 6.93
C LEU A 167 2.85 -5.95 8.45
N VAL A 168 2.06 -5.02 8.98
CA VAL A 168 1.72 -4.98 10.41
C VAL A 168 0.21 -4.86 10.56
N LEU A 169 -0.37 -5.67 11.45
CA LEU A 169 -1.81 -5.78 11.69
C LEU A 169 -2.09 -5.61 13.18
N PHE A 170 -3.03 -4.73 13.52
CA PHE A 170 -3.40 -4.42 14.90
C PHE A 170 -4.90 -4.44 15.12
N LYS A 171 -5.31 -4.79 16.34
CA LYS A 171 -6.66 -4.44 16.81
C LYS A 171 -6.72 -2.94 17.00
N VAL A 172 -7.77 -2.33 16.44
CA VAL A 172 -7.99 -0.89 16.53
C VAL A 172 -9.42 -0.66 16.97
N ASP A 173 -9.59 0.16 18.00
CA ASP A 173 -10.88 0.53 18.55
C ASP A 173 -11.52 1.65 17.72
N ASN A 174 -11.82 1.35 16.45
CA ASN A 174 -12.43 2.32 15.54
C ASN A 174 -13.90 2.59 15.90
N ALA A 175 -14.38 3.79 15.58
CA ALA A 175 -15.81 4.05 15.50
C ALA A 175 -16.47 3.21 14.39
N GLU A 176 -17.77 2.96 14.54
CA GLU A 176 -18.57 2.24 13.54
C GLU A 176 -18.55 2.97 12.19
N ASN A 177 -18.58 2.20 11.09
CA ASN A 177 -18.66 2.71 9.72
C ASN A 177 -17.53 3.66 9.30
N VAL A 178 -16.40 3.66 10.00
CA VAL A 178 -15.20 4.39 9.56
C VAL A 178 -14.49 3.63 8.43
N PHE A 179 -14.19 4.36 7.35
CA PHE A 179 -13.25 3.96 6.30
C PHE A 179 -12.01 4.84 6.38
N GLY A 180 -10.97 4.38 7.08
CA GLY A 180 -9.69 5.06 7.13
C GLY A 180 -8.73 4.43 6.13
N TYR A 181 -8.54 5.08 4.99
CA TYR A 181 -7.66 4.62 3.91
C TYR A 181 -6.60 5.67 3.61
N ARG A 182 -5.35 5.23 3.43
CA ARG A 182 -4.25 6.08 2.96
C ARG A 182 -3.32 5.28 2.05
N ASP A 183 -2.79 5.94 1.05
CA ASP A 183 -1.71 5.42 0.23
C ASP A 183 -0.64 6.50 -0.01
N GLU A 184 0.54 6.04 -0.41
CA GLU A 184 1.57 6.88 -0.99
C GLU A 184 2.27 6.12 -2.12
N ILE A 185 2.02 6.55 -3.35
CA ILE A 185 2.46 5.92 -4.59
C ILE A 185 3.99 5.89 -4.72
N ASN A 186 4.73 6.93 -4.32
CA ASN A 186 6.18 6.95 -4.52
C ASN A 186 6.90 6.00 -3.56
N THR A 187 6.38 5.85 -2.34
CA THR A 187 6.94 4.92 -1.33
C THR A 187 6.30 3.54 -1.36
N LEU A 188 5.23 3.36 -2.15
CA LEU A 188 4.39 2.18 -2.20
C LEU A 188 3.88 1.74 -0.80
N THR A 189 3.50 2.73 0.01
CA THR A 189 2.95 2.49 1.34
C THR A 189 1.44 2.57 1.28
N PHE A 190 0.77 1.65 1.97
CA PHE A 190 -0.67 1.52 2.02
C PHE A 190 -1.09 1.34 3.48
N SER A 191 -2.22 1.93 3.87
CA SER A 191 -2.87 1.55 5.12
C SER A 191 -4.38 1.62 5.05
N LEU A 192 -4.98 0.76 5.87
CA LEU A 192 -6.42 0.67 6.04
C LEU A 192 -6.75 0.45 7.50
N ARG A 193 -7.76 1.16 8.02
CA ARG A 193 -8.45 0.85 9.27
C ARG A 193 -9.95 0.85 9.06
N ILE A 194 -10.57 -0.26 9.44
CA ILE A 194 -12.02 -0.48 9.38
C ILE A 194 -12.40 -1.49 10.46
N LYS A 195 -13.67 -1.48 10.89
CA LYS A 195 -14.17 -2.39 11.93
C LYS A 195 -13.23 -2.40 13.16
N ASP A 196 -12.80 -3.55 13.62
CA ASP A 196 -11.95 -3.73 14.81
C ASP A 196 -10.45 -3.83 14.50
N PHE A 197 -10.02 -3.51 13.27
CA PHE A 197 -8.63 -3.67 12.86
C PHE A 197 -8.08 -2.50 12.05
N GLY A 198 -6.75 -2.49 11.96
CA GLY A 198 -6.04 -1.71 10.97
C GLY A 198 -4.73 -2.38 10.60
N PHE A 199 -4.31 -2.22 9.36
CA PHE A 199 -3.01 -2.71 8.89
C PHE A 199 -2.26 -1.65 8.07
N ILE A 200 -0.94 -1.77 8.08
CA ILE A 200 -0.02 -0.96 7.30
C ILE A 200 0.82 -1.91 6.48
N LEU A 201 1.01 -1.56 5.21
CA LEU A 201 1.73 -2.37 4.25
C LEU A 201 2.73 -1.48 3.50
N CYS A 202 4.03 -1.77 3.63
CA CYS A 202 5.08 -1.17 2.81
C CYS A 202 5.45 -2.17 1.73
N LEU A 203 4.99 -1.94 0.50
CA LEU A 203 5.25 -2.84 -0.62
C LEU A 203 6.69 -2.68 -1.09
N GLN A 204 7.30 -3.79 -1.47
CA GLN A 204 8.67 -3.94 -1.98
C GLN A 204 9.78 -3.51 -1.03
N ASP A 205 9.56 -3.40 0.28
CA ASP A 205 10.61 -3.01 1.23
C ASP A 205 11.41 -4.20 1.80
N ASN A 206 11.08 -5.43 1.38
CA ASN A 206 11.65 -6.70 1.86
C ASN A 206 11.68 -6.83 3.40
N GLY A 207 10.63 -6.36 4.07
CA GLY A 207 10.49 -6.40 5.53
C GLY A 207 11.33 -5.35 6.27
N ALA A 208 11.92 -4.38 5.56
CA ALA A 208 12.84 -3.41 6.16
C ALA A 208 12.15 -2.49 7.18
N ASN A 209 10.95 -1.99 6.89
CA ASN A 209 10.23 -1.11 7.81
C ASN A 209 9.75 -1.86 9.06
N ALA A 210 9.29 -3.10 8.93
CA ALA A 210 8.94 -3.93 10.08
C ALA A 210 10.15 -4.15 11.01
N ARG A 211 11.34 -4.40 10.44
CA ARG A 211 12.59 -4.51 11.22
C ARG A 211 13.01 -3.18 11.83
N TYR A 212 12.88 -2.08 11.10
CA TYR A 212 13.21 -0.73 11.57
C TYR A 212 12.37 -0.33 12.79
N HIS A 213 11.08 -0.69 12.80
CA HIS A 213 10.16 -0.37 13.90
C HIS A 213 10.01 -1.49 14.94
N LYS A 214 10.84 -2.54 14.89
CA LYS A 214 10.65 -3.75 15.71
C LYS A 214 10.46 -3.46 17.21
N GLU A 215 11.28 -2.60 17.79
CA GLU A 215 11.17 -2.27 19.23
C GLU A 215 9.81 -1.64 19.56
N ALA A 216 9.33 -0.72 18.72
CA ALA A 216 8.03 -0.07 18.92
C ALA A 216 6.90 -1.09 18.73
N LEU A 217 6.97 -1.94 17.70
CA LEU A 217 5.98 -2.98 17.43
C LEU A 217 5.89 -4.00 18.58
N ASP A 218 7.03 -4.49 19.08
CA ASP A 218 7.08 -5.45 20.18
C ASP A 218 6.41 -4.89 21.45
N LYS A 219 6.54 -3.58 21.71
CA LYS A 219 5.91 -2.90 22.86
C LYS A 219 4.38 -2.76 22.74
N ILE A 220 3.84 -2.78 21.53
CA ILE A 220 2.41 -2.54 21.28
C ILE A 220 1.65 -3.77 20.76
N ALA A 221 2.36 -4.87 20.48
CA ALA A 221 1.85 -6.06 19.79
C ALA A 221 0.52 -6.63 20.35
N ASP A 222 0.38 -6.67 21.67
CA ASP A 222 -0.78 -7.27 22.35
C ASP A 222 -1.87 -6.25 22.75
N ASN A 223 -1.69 -4.98 22.39
CA ASN A 223 -2.61 -3.92 22.79
C ASN A 223 -3.65 -3.62 21.72
N ILE A 224 -4.83 -3.18 22.16
CA ILE A 224 -5.83 -2.57 21.28
C ILE A 224 -5.47 -1.09 21.14
N LEU A 225 -5.25 -0.64 19.92
CA LEU A 225 -4.86 0.73 19.66
C LEU A 225 -6.09 1.63 19.56
N HIS A 226 -6.03 2.80 20.19
CA HIS A 226 -6.94 3.89 19.86
C HIS A 226 -6.66 4.36 18.40
N PRO A 227 -7.65 4.83 17.63
CA PRO A 227 -7.44 5.29 16.25
C PRO A 227 -6.31 6.32 16.10
N ILE A 228 -6.17 7.27 17.03
CA ILE A 228 -5.04 8.22 17.02
C ILE A 228 -3.66 7.56 17.17
N GLN A 229 -3.56 6.47 17.94
CA GLN A 229 -2.33 5.69 18.13
C GLN A 229 -2.01 4.91 16.87
N PHE A 230 -3.03 4.33 16.23
CA PHE A 230 -2.85 3.70 14.92
C PHE A 230 -2.42 4.72 13.87
N GLU A 231 -3.00 5.92 13.82
CA GLU A 231 -2.55 6.99 12.90
C GLU A 231 -1.13 7.49 13.23
N GLU A 232 -0.69 7.46 14.50
CA GLU A 232 0.73 7.70 14.85
C GLU A 232 1.63 6.61 14.28
N LEU A 233 1.24 5.33 14.42
CA LEU A 233 1.99 4.22 13.86
C LEU A 233 2.08 4.33 12.33
N ASN A 234 0.99 4.73 11.67
CA ASN A 234 1.00 5.04 10.25
C ASN A 234 1.98 6.15 9.91
N ALA A 235 1.92 7.29 10.61
CA ALA A 235 2.86 8.39 10.38
C ALA A 235 4.32 7.92 10.50
N ARG A 236 4.63 7.01 11.43
CA ARG A 236 5.97 6.43 11.58
C ARG A 236 6.39 5.61 10.37
N PHE A 237 5.51 4.74 9.87
CA PHE A 237 5.78 3.87 8.72
C PHE A 237 5.85 4.64 7.41
N PHE A 238 4.92 5.58 7.17
CA PHE A 238 4.96 6.43 5.97
C PHE A 238 6.22 7.30 5.96
N TYR A 239 6.64 7.83 7.11
CA TYR A 239 7.87 8.60 7.18
C TYR A 239 9.12 7.73 7.01
N SER A 240 9.21 6.56 7.64
CA SER A 240 10.35 5.66 7.43
C SER A 240 10.42 5.12 6.01
N ALA A 241 9.27 4.88 5.35
CA ALA A 241 9.23 4.48 3.95
C ALA A 241 9.75 5.60 3.03
N TYR A 242 9.54 6.86 3.38
CA TYR A 242 10.19 8.00 2.71
C TYR A 242 11.71 8.04 2.94
N LEU A 243 12.16 7.72 4.17
CA LEU A 243 13.59 7.64 4.50
C LEU A 243 14.28 6.41 3.89
N PHE A 244 13.53 5.40 3.45
CA PHE A 244 14.06 4.18 2.87
C PHE A 244 14.73 4.48 1.52
N ASN A 245 16.05 4.52 1.53
CA ASN A 245 16.88 5.01 0.42
C ASN A 245 17.44 3.86 -0.43
N ARG A 246 16.64 2.81 -0.63
CA ARG A 246 16.97 1.65 -1.47
C ARG A 246 15.94 1.41 -2.54
N LEU A 247 16.42 0.85 -3.65
CA LEU A 247 15.61 0.32 -4.73
C LEU A 247 15.82 -1.19 -4.73
N PRO A 248 14.88 -1.98 -4.21
CA PRO A 248 15.07 -3.42 -4.14
C PRO A 248 15.08 -4.05 -5.53
N GLU A 249 15.92 -5.06 -5.68
CA GLU A 249 16.21 -5.76 -6.92
C GLU A 249 15.94 -7.25 -6.70
N TYR A 250 15.49 -7.92 -7.75
CA TYR A 250 15.08 -9.33 -7.71
C TYR A 250 15.68 -10.07 -8.90
N ASP A 251 16.32 -11.20 -8.63
CA ASP A 251 16.70 -12.14 -9.68
C ASP A 251 15.52 -13.06 -9.99
N ILE A 252 15.36 -13.41 -11.27
CA ILE A 252 14.26 -14.23 -11.77
C ILE A 252 14.83 -15.51 -12.38
N PHE A 253 14.41 -16.65 -11.86
CA PHE A 253 14.86 -17.97 -12.32
C PHE A 253 13.68 -18.85 -12.70
N ASN A 254 13.84 -19.68 -13.73
CA ASN A 254 12.86 -20.72 -14.06
C ASN A 254 13.34 -22.05 -13.48
N ILE A 255 12.59 -22.61 -12.54
CA ILE A 255 12.83 -23.91 -11.94
C ILE A 255 11.68 -24.84 -12.35
N GLY A 256 11.89 -25.57 -13.45
CA GLY A 256 10.80 -26.33 -14.09
C GLY A 256 9.74 -25.39 -14.66
N ASP A 257 8.51 -25.50 -14.16
CA ASP A 257 7.38 -24.64 -14.53
C ASP A 257 7.19 -23.45 -13.57
N THR A 258 7.96 -23.39 -12.46
CA THR A 258 7.89 -22.29 -11.47
C THR A 258 8.84 -21.16 -11.84
N ILE A 259 8.38 -19.93 -11.67
CA ILE A 259 9.18 -18.72 -11.78
C ILE A 259 9.58 -18.30 -10.36
N SER A 260 10.81 -18.61 -9.95
CA SER A 260 11.33 -18.21 -8.63
C SER A 260 11.86 -16.79 -8.67
N LEU A 261 11.44 -15.97 -7.71
CA LEU A 261 12.01 -14.67 -7.43
C LEU A 261 12.91 -14.77 -6.20
N GLU A 262 14.11 -14.24 -6.29
CA GLU A 262 15.03 -14.12 -5.17
C GLU A 262 15.37 -12.64 -4.95
N ALA A 263 15.25 -12.16 -3.70
CA ALA A 263 15.60 -10.79 -3.37
C ALA A 263 17.11 -10.61 -3.22
N LEU A 264 17.68 -9.66 -3.97
CA LEU A 264 19.05 -9.25 -3.73
C LEU A 264 19.19 -8.54 -2.37
N PRO A 265 20.34 -8.64 -1.69
CA PRO A 265 20.55 -7.97 -0.41
C PRO A 265 20.31 -6.46 -0.51
N LEU A 266 19.43 -5.91 0.33
CA LEU A 266 19.08 -4.47 0.34
C LEU A 266 20.29 -3.53 0.48
N ARG A 267 21.39 -3.98 1.10
CA ARG A 267 22.61 -3.18 1.19
C ARG A 267 23.44 -3.23 -0.09
N GLY A 268 23.33 -4.29 -0.88
CA GLY A 268 24.21 -4.54 -2.03
C GLY A 268 25.67 -4.32 -1.65
N THR A 269 26.36 -3.47 -2.41
CA THR A 269 27.74 -3.02 -2.17
C THR A 269 27.83 -1.68 -1.42
N SER A 270 26.69 -1.05 -1.08
CA SER A 270 26.65 0.27 -0.44
C SER A 270 26.93 0.18 1.06
N SER A 271 27.80 1.07 1.55
CA SER A 271 28.07 1.24 2.99
C SER A 271 27.07 2.16 3.69
N LYS A 272 26.19 2.83 2.94
CA LYS A 272 25.19 3.73 3.54
C LYS A 272 24.19 2.94 4.41
N PRO A 273 23.59 3.56 5.44
CA PRO A 273 22.42 3.00 6.11
C PRO A 273 21.26 2.75 5.11
N LEU A 274 20.33 1.85 5.49
CA LEU A 274 19.13 1.55 4.69
C LEU A 274 18.06 2.64 4.75
N PHE A 275 18.13 3.47 5.79
CA PHE A 275 17.23 4.60 6.01
C PHE A 275 18.09 5.84 6.21
N ASP A 276 17.67 6.95 5.62
CA ASP A 276 18.22 8.26 5.95
C ASP A 276 17.87 8.67 7.39
N ASP A 277 18.56 9.70 7.90
CA ASP A 277 18.40 10.12 9.30
C ASP A 277 16.98 10.62 9.58
N TRP A 278 16.44 10.17 10.71
CA TRP A 278 15.13 10.59 11.18
C TRP A 278 15.14 12.04 11.66
N MET A 279 14.28 12.87 11.10
CA MET A 279 14.13 14.28 11.47
C MET A 279 12.80 14.53 12.15
N ASN A 280 12.85 14.78 13.47
CA ASN A 280 11.66 15.03 14.30
C ASN A 280 10.76 16.16 13.79
N LYS A 281 11.33 17.20 13.19
CA LYS A 281 10.56 18.30 12.59
C LYS A 281 9.71 17.80 11.43
N THR A 282 10.29 17.01 10.53
CA THR A 282 9.58 16.43 9.38
C THR A 282 8.57 15.40 9.85
N TYR A 283 8.94 14.54 10.81
CA TYR A 283 8.00 13.61 11.43
C TYR A 283 6.79 14.33 12.06
N GLY A 284 7.01 15.48 12.72
CA GLY A 284 5.93 16.31 13.26
C GLY A 284 4.96 16.83 12.19
N GLN A 285 5.45 17.15 10.99
CA GLN A 285 4.60 17.54 9.85
C GLN A 285 3.77 16.37 9.33
N VAL A 286 4.37 15.18 9.30
CA VAL A 286 3.64 13.95 8.97
C VAL A 286 2.54 13.74 10.03
N LEU A 287 2.87 13.79 11.32
CA LEU A 287 1.89 13.64 12.40
C LEU A 287 0.74 14.65 12.32
N GLU A 288 0.99 15.91 12.01
CA GLU A 288 -0.06 16.93 11.83
C GLU A 288 -1.08 16.51 10.76
N ASN A 289 -0.62 15.92 9.65
CA ASN A 289 -1.51 15.41 8.61
C ASN A 289 -2.29 14.17 9.08
N PHE A 290 -1.60 13.23 9.73
CA PHE A 290 -2.22 12.00 10.20
C PHE A 290 -3.22 12.23 11.35
N TRP A 291 -2.99 13.26 12.17
CA TRP A 291 -3.86 13.65 13.27
C TRP A 291 -4.82 14.78 12.94
N LYS A 292 -5.04 15.10 11.66
CA LYS A 292 -5.93 16.18 11.23
C LYS A 292 -7.32 16.13 11.87
N ASN A 293 -7.86 14.94 12.11
CA ASN A 293 -9.18 14.76 12.74
C ASN A 293 -9.22 15.16 14.23
N TRP A 294 -8.08 15.14 14.92
CA TRP A 294 -7.96 15.55 16.32
C TRP A 294 -7.46 16.99 16.48
N GLY A 295 -7.07 17.66 15.39
CA GLY A 295 -6.76 19.08 15.38
C GLY A 295 -5.42 19.49 15.97
N PHE A 296 -4.49 18.56 16.18
CA PHE A 296 -3.14 18.88 16.66
C PHE A 296 -2.31 19.55 15.57
N LEU A 297 -1.82 20.75 15.87
CA LEU A 297 -0.97 21.51 14.96
C LEU A 297 0.51 21.19 15.17
N LEU A 298 1.33 21.43 14.13
CA LEU A 298 2.76 21.17 14.17
C LEU A 298 3.44 21.79 15.39
N LEU A 299 3.16 23.06 15.68
CA LEU A 299 3.78 23.78 16.82
C LEU A 299 3.47 23.15 18.18
N GLU A 300 2.33 22.47 18.30
CA GLU A 300 1.96 21.71 19.50
C GLU A 300 2.70 20.37 19.54
N ILE A 301 2.75 19.68 18.39
CA ILE A 301 3.41 18.37 18.22
C ILE A 301 4.91 18.49 18.51
N ILE A 302 5.59 19.48 17.94
CA ILE A 302 7.04 19.70 18.11
C ILE A 302 7.38 20.71 19.21
N LYS A 303 6.48 20.92 20.19
CA LYS A 303 6.74 21.77 21.36
C LYS A 303 8.05 21.38 22.06
N ASN A 304 8.36 20.07 22.08
CA ASN A 304 9.70 19.56 22.33
C ASN A 304 10.28 18.99 21.03
N PRO A 305 11.21 19.70 20.35
CA PRO A 305 11.76 19.26 19.06
C PRO A 305 12.53 17.93 19.12
N GLU A 306 13.08 17.57 20.28
CA GLU A 306 13.81 16.31 20.48
C GLU A 306 12.88 15.13 20.76
N LYS A 307 11.67 15.41 21.23
CA LYS A 307 10.64 14.41 21.56
C LYS A 307 9.27 14.92 21.11
N PRO A 308 8.93 14.79 19.81
CA PRO A 308 7.60 15.11 19.32
C PRO A 308 6.52 14.42 20.14
N MET A 309 5.34 15.05 20.22
CA MET A 309 4.17 14.49 20.89
C MET A 309 3.92 13.06 20.42
N SER A 310 3.58 12.18 21.36
CA SER A 310 3.25 10.78 21.10
C SER A 310 2.05 10.37 21.95
N PHE A 311 1.11 9.68 21.32
CA PHE A 311 0.02 8.95 21.95
C PHE A 311 0.31 7.45 22.05
N LEU A 312 1.30 6.92 21.33
CA LEU A 312 1.78 5.54 21.50
C LEU A 312 2.55 5.35 22.80
N PHE A 313 3.51 6.23 23.09
CA PHE A 313 4.44 6.04 24.20
C PHE A 313 4.45 7.21 25.20
N ASN A 314 4.63 6.89 26.48
CA ASN A 314 4.86 7.85 27.56
C ASN A 314 6.33 8.32 27.57
N ALA A 315 6.68 9.20 28.53
CA ALA A 315 8.02 9.77 28.63
C ALA A 315 9.11 8.72 28.94
N ASP A 316 8.72 7.61 29.57
CA ASP A 316 9.56 6.47 29.92
C ASP A 316 9.66 5.43 28.78
N GLY A 317 8.91 5.64 27.69
CA GLY A 317 8.91 4.78 26.51
C GLY A 317 7.99 3.55 26.63
N GLU A 318 7.07 3.55 27.59
CA GLU A 318 6.03 2.52 27.77
C GLU A 318 4.76 2.88 27.00
N PHE A 319 3.98 1.87 26.62
CA PHE A 319 2.72 2.06 25.91
C PHE A 319 1.70 2.83 26.76
N LYS A 320 0.96 3.76 26.14
CA LYS A 320 -0.18 4.44 26.76
C LYS A 320 -1.47 3.67 26.47
N ASP A 321 -2.25 3.32 27.49
CA ASP A 321 -3.54 2.67 27.26
C ASP A 321 -4.47 3.60 26.46
N GLY A 322 -4.96 3.11 25.32
CA GLY A 322 -5.88 3.84 24.44
C GLY A 322 -7.16 4.29 25.12
N ASN A 323 -7.63 3.54 26.14
CA ASN A 323 -8.83 3.87 26.91
C ASN A 323 -8.66 5.09 27.82
N GLU A 324 -7.41 5.42 28.18
CA GLU A 324 -7.09 6.53 29.08
C GLU A 324 -6.87 7.86 28.34
N LEU A 325 -6.90 7.85 26.99
CA LEU A 325 -6.60 9.03 26.19
C LEU A 325 -7.71 10.09 26.22
N GLY A 326 -8.97 9.71 26.50
CA GLY A 326 -10.10 10.63 26.55
C GLY A 326 -10.41 11.34 25.21
N LEU A 327 -9.97 10.77 24.09
CA LEU A 327 -10.16 11.31 22.74
C LEU A 327 -11.31 10.59 22.01
N GLN A 328 -11.85 11.25 21.00
CA GLN A 328 -12.84 10.63 20.10
C GLN A 328 -12.16 9.64 19.16
N LYS A 329 -12.87 8.55 18.85
CA LYS A 329 -12.44 7.46 17.96
C LYS A 329 -12.67 7.80 16.49
#